data_AF-A0A752M3F8-F1
#
_entry.id   AF-A0A752M3F8-F1
#
_cell.length_a   1.000
_cell.length_b   1.000
_cell.length_c   1.000
_cell.angle_alpha   90.00
_cell.angle_beta   90.00
_cell.angle_gamma   90.00
#
_symmetry.space_group_name_H-M   'P 1'
#
loop_
_entity.id
_entity.type
_entity.pdbx_description
1 polymer ?
#
loop_
_entity_poly.entity_id
_entity_poly.type
_entity_poly.pdbx_seq_one_letter_code
_entity_poly.pdbx_strand_id
1 'polypeptide(L)'
;RSFMISGLMTLVTVPFAVVPFSPFVSSIGLLTQTGDSSRKSFICGSALCLLVAIITPLTRLFCAIPLAISSAVMLVSYLPLLYSGLVFSQQITFTARNIYRLALPLFVGIFLMGLPPVYLQDLPLMIRPLLSNGLLVGILLAVLMENLIPWERIK
;
A
#
# COMPACT_ATOMS: atom_id res chain seq x y z
N ARG A 1 -2.78 15.38 -12.33
CA ARG A 1 -3.37 16.32 -11.34
C ARG A 1 -3.35 15.73 -9.92
N SER A 2 -3.97 14.57 -9.66
CA SER A 2 -4.00 13.94 -8.31
C SER A 2 -2.61 13.69 -7.69
N PHE A 3 -1.67 13.13 -8.45
CA PHE A 3 -0.30 12.89 -7.99
C PHE A 3 0.42 14.16 -7.52
N MET A 4 0.34 15.23 -8.31
CA MET A 4 0.98 16.52 -8.00
C MET A 4 0.38 17.18 -6.75
N ILE A 5 -0.94 17.06 -6.57
CA ILE A 5 -1.62 17.57 -5.37
C ILE A 5 -1.21 16.77 -4.13
N SER A 6 -1.15 15.44 -4.23
CA SER A 6 -0.75 14.57 -3.10
C SER A 6 0.69 14.83 -2.68
N GLY A 7 1.60 15.03 -3.65
CA GLY A 7 2.98 15.40 -3.40
C GLY A 7 3.11 16.77 -2.73
N LEU A 8 2.39 17.78 -3.22
CA LEU A 8 2.36 19.10 -2.60
C LEU A 8 1.82 19.06 -1.16
N MET A 9 0.73 18.33 -0.92
CA MET A 9 0.18 18.16 0.43
C MET A 9 1.17 17.48 1.36
N THR A 10 1.85 16.42 0.89
CA THR A 10 2.89 15.74 1.68
C THR A 10 4.02 16.69 2.06
N LEU A 11 4.47 17.56 1.13
CA LEU A 11 5.48 18.58 1.41
C LEU A 11 5.03 19.56 2.50
N VAL A 12 3.76 19.99 2.46
CA VAL A 12 3.17 20.87 3.48
C VAL A 12 3.11 20.18 4.84
N THR A 13 2.96 18.85 4.90
CA THR A 13 2.86 18.12 6.16
C THR A 13 4.21 17.74 6.80
N VAL A 14 5.33 17.87 6.08
CA VAL A 14 6.69 17.59 6.59
C VAL A 14 7.02 18.32 7.91
N PRO A 15 6.80 19.64 8.07
CA PRO A 15 7.09 20.34 9.33
C PRO A 15 6.28 19.82 10.52
N PHE A 16 5.19 19.08 10.28
CA PHE A 16 4.36 18.47 11.31
C PHE A 16 4.75 17.01 11.63
N ALA A 17 5.90 16.54 11.13
CA ALA A 17 6.39 15.16 11.30
C ALA A 17 5.39 14.08 10.83
N VAL A 18 4.56 14.41 9.84
CA VAL A 18 3.60 13.47 9.26
C VAL A 18 4.30 12.59 8.24
N VAL A 19 4.04 11.28 8.31
CA VAL A 19 4.56 10.30 7.36
C VAL A 19 3.93 10.53 5.97
N PRO A 20 4.69 10.44 4.87
CA PRO A 20 4.14 10.55 3.52
C PRO A 20 2.94 9.64 3.28
N PHE A 21 1.89 10.18 2.66
CA PHE A 21 0.65 9.47 2.39
C PHE A 21 0.28 9.50 0.91
N SER A 22 -0.49 8.50 0.50
CA SER A 22 -0.97 8.31 -0.87
C SER A 22 -2.50 8.19 -0.86
N PRO A 23 -3.20 8.40 -1.99
CA PRO A 23 -4.65 8.18 -2.04
C PRO A 23 -5.03 6.81 -1.51
N PHE A 24 -5.99 6.78 -0.57
CA PHE A 24 -6.45 5.54 0.05
C PHE A 24 -7.20 4.67 -0.97
N VAL A 25 -6.56 3.57 -1.38
CA VAL A 25 -7.18 2.60 -2.31
C VAL A 25 -8.40 1.91 -1.66
N SER A 26 -8.44 1.81 -0.33
CA SER A 26 -9.61 1.30 0.40
C SER A 26 -10.86 2.17 0.24
N SER A 27 -10.70 3.48 -0.02
CA SER A 27 -11.84 4.38 -0.28
C SER A 27 -12.58 3.98 -1.56
N ILE A 28 -11.90 3.42 -2.55
CA ILE A 28 -12.54 2.93 -3.79
C ILE A 28 -13.52 1.81 -3.44
N GLY A 29 -13.14 0.88 -2.55
CA GLY A 29 -14.03 -0.18 -2.08
C GLY A 29 -15.30 0.36 -1.44
N LEU A 30 -15.16 1.32 -0.52
CA LEU A 30 -16.29 1.95 0.14
C LEU A 30 -17.19 2.71 -0.85
N LEU A 31 -16.61 3.42 -1.82
CA LEU A 31 -17.37 4.13 -2.86
C LEU A 31 -18.14 3.15 -3.76
N THR A 32 -17.54 2.01 -4.12
CA THR A 32 -18.21 0.98 -4.92
C THR A 32 -19.36 0.30 -4.18
N GLN A 33 -19.27 0.19 -2.84
CA GLN A 33 -20.32 -0.41 -2.01
C GLN A 33 -21.46 0.57 -1.70
N THR A 34 -21.13 1.83 -1.42
CA THR A 34 -22.10 2.86 -1.04
C THR A 34 -22.72 3.58 -2.23
N GLY A 35 -22.06 3.57 -3.39
CA GLY A 35 -22.48 4.30 -4.59
C GLY A 35 -22.34 5.82 -4.49
N ASP A 36 -21.92 6.36 -3.35
CA ASP A 36 -21.86 7.80 -3.11
C ASP A 36 -20.45 8.36 -3.34
N SER A 37 -20.24 8.98 -4.50
CA SER A 37 -19.01 9.70 -4.85
C SER A 37 -19.10 11.21 -4.62
N SER A 38 -20.08 11.67 -3.83
CA SER A 38 -20.28 13.09 -3.59
C SER A 38 -19.14 13.72 -2.77
N ARG A 39 -18.81 14.98 -3.11
CA ARG A 39 -17.84 15.76 -2.34
C ARG A 39 -18.30 16.01 -0.89
N LYS A 40 -19.61 16.00 -0.65
CA LYS A 40 -20.20 16.24 0.68
C LYS A 40 -19.79 15.16 1.66
N SER A 41 -19.91 13.89 1.27
CA SER A 41 -19.52 12.75 2.11
C SER A 41 -18.02 12.74 2.40
N PHE A 42 -17.19 13.10 1.41
CA PHE A 42 -15.74 13.27 1.61
C PHE A 42 -15.40 14.38 2.61
N ILE A 43 -16.02 15.56 2.48
CA ILE A 43 -15.80 16.70 3.39
C ILE A 43 -16.26 16.34 4.81
N CYS A 44 -17.43 15.71 4.93
CA CYS A 44 -17.97 15.26 6.22
C CYS A 44 -17.03 14.27 6.92
N GLY A 45 -16.58 13.23 6.21
CA GLY A 45 -15.62 12.25 6.75
C GLY A 45 -14.30 12.88 7.16
N SER A 46 -13.77 13.79 6.34
CA SER A 46 -12.53 14.53 6.67
C SER A 46 -12.69 15.41 7.90
N ALA A 47 -13.83 16.10 8.04
CA ALA A 47 -14.13 16.92 9.22
C ALA A 47 -14.28 16.08 10.49
N LEU A 48 -14.91 14.91 10.40
CA LEU A 48 -15.00 13.98 11.53
C LEU A 48 -13.63 13.47 11.96
N CYS A 49 -12.77 13.08 11.02
CA CYS A 49 -11.39 12.68 11.33
C CYS A 49 -10.61 13.81 12.01
N LEU A 50 -10.77 15.05 11.53
CA LEU A 50 -10.15 16.23 12.12
C LEU A 50 -10.66 16.47 13.56
N LEU A 51 -11.97 16.34 13.79
CA LEU A 51 -12.55 16.47 15.13
C LEU A 51 -12.00 15.42 16.10
N VAL A 52 -11.89 14.16 15.66
CA VAL A 52 -11.28 13.08 16.47
C VAL A 52 -9.80 13.36 16.77
N ALA A 53 -9.07 13.96 15.83
CA ALA A 53 -7.66 14.31 16.01
C ALA A 53 -7.46 15.48 17.00
N ILE A 54 -8.37 16.45 17.05
CA ILE A 54 -8.27 17.61 17.95
C ILE A 54 -8.76 17.28 19.37
N ILE A 55 -9.81 16.47 19.49
CA ILE A 55 -10.44 16.18 20.79
C ILE A 55 -9.67 15.07 21.51
N THR A 56 -8.78 15.46 22.43
CA THR A 56 -7.89 14.54 23.16
C THR A 56 -8.60 13.37 23.87
N PRO A 57 -9.79 13.55 24.49
CA PRO A 57 -10.54 12.43 25.07
C PRO A 57 -10.92 11.36 24.03
N LEU A 58 -11.29 11.76 22.81
CA LEU A 58 -11.62 10.82 21.74
C LEU A 58 -10.38 10.08 21.28
N THR A 59 -9.26 10.77 21.10
CA THR A 59 -7.99 10.14 20.73
C THR A 59 -7.58 9.08 21.75
N ARG A 60 -7.69 9.38 23.05
CA ARG A 60 -7.40 8.41 24.13
C ARG A 60 -8.29 7.18 24.09
N LEU A 61 -9.57 7.35 23.77
CA LEU A 61 -10.52 6.24 23.60
C LEU A 61 -10.07 5.31 22.47
N PHE A 62 -9.70 5.87 21.31
CA PHE A 62 -9.20 5.07 20.18
C PHE A 62 -7.86 4.38 20.49
N CYS A 63 -6.96 5.04 21.22
CA CYS A 63 -5.70 4.45 21.65
C CYS A 63 -5.88 3.32 22.69
N ALA A 64 -7.00 3.28 23.41
CA ALA A 64 -7.30 2.22 24.37
C ALA A 64 -7.84 0.93 23.72
N ILE A 65 -8.11 0.95 22.41
CA ILE A 65 -8.61 -0.22 21.68
C ILE A 65 -7.53 -1.31 21.63
N PRO A 66 -7.83 -2.56 22.04
CA PRO A 66 -6.91 -3.67 21.94
C PRO A 66 -6.38 -3.90 20.52
N LEU A 67 -5.10 -4.27 20.42
CA LEU A 67 -4.42 -4.55 19.15
C LEU A 67 -5.17 -5.57 18.28
N ALA A 68 -5.75 -6.60 18.89
CA ALA A 68 -6.53 -7.61 18.15
C ALA A 68 -7.71 -7.02 17.38
N ILE A 69 -8.41 -6.04 17.96
CA ILE A 69 -9.55 -5.37 17.32
C ILE A 69 -9.06 -4.45 16.20
N SER A 70 -7.99 -3.69 16.46
CA SER A 70 -7.38 -2.82 15.45
C SER A 70 -6.94 -3.62 14.21
N SER A 71 -6.28 -4.75 14.41
CA SER A 71 -5.88 -5.66 13.33
C SER A 71 -7.08 -6.23 12.56
N ALA A 72 -8.18 -6.57 13.24
CA ALA A 72 -9.40 -7.05 12.59
C ALA A 72 -10.04 -5.97 11.69
N VAL A 73 -10.05 -4.71 12.14
CA VAL A 73 -10.54 -3.58 11.32
C VAL A 73 -9.63 -3.31 10.11
N MET A 74 -8.31 -3.42 10.30
CA MET A 74 -7.35 -3.30 9.19
C MET A 74 -7.56 -4.38 8.13
N LEU A 75 -7.87 -5.62 8.53
CA LEU A 75 -8.19 -6.71 7.61
C LEU A 75 -9.35 -6.32 6.67
N VAL A 76 -10.42 -5.71 7.21
CA VAL A 76 -11.56 -5.24 6.40
C VAL A 76 -11.13 -4.21 5.36
N SER A 77 -10.17 -3.34 5.70
CA SER A 77 -9.63 -2.36 4.76
C SER A 77 -8.73 -2.97 3.69
N TYR A 78 -8.09 -4.11 3.98
CA TYR A 78 -7.23 -4.84 3.04
C TYR A 78 -7.99 -5.72 2.04
N LEU A 79 -9.20 -6.17 2.37
CA LEU A 79 -10.01 -6.98 1.45
C LEU A 79 -10.28 -6.28 0.09
N PRO A 80 -10.71 -5.00 0.05
CA PRO A 80 -10.83 -4.27 -1.21
C PRO A 80 -9.49 -4.07 -1.94
N LEU A 81 -8.37 -3.94 -1.21
CA LEU A 81 -7.04 -3.83 -1.83
C LEU A 81 -6.68 -5.10 -2.59
N LEU A 82 -6.90 -6.26 -1.96
CA LEU A 82 -6.69 -7.56 -2.58
C LEU A 82 -7.59 -7.73 -3.80
N TYR A 83 -8.88 -7.39 -3.66
CA TYR A 83 -9.82 -7.42 -4.78
C TYR A 83 -9.36 -6.54 -5.95
N SER A 84 -8.95 -5.29 -5.69
CA SER A 84 -8.43 -4.40 -6.73
C SER A 84 -7.18 -4.96 -7.42
N GLY A 85 -6.30 -5.63 -6.67
CA GLY A 85 -5.13 -6.29 -7.24
C GLY A 85 -5.50 -7.46 -8.16
N LEU A 86 -6.51 -8.26 -7.77
CA LEU A 86 -7.02 -9.36 -8.60
C LEU A 86 -7.70 -8.86 -9.88
N VAL A 87 -8.52 -7.81 -9.78
CA VAL A 87 -9.15 -7.16 -10.94
C VAL A 87 -8.09 -6.60 -11.90
N PHE A 88 -7.02 -6.00 -11.38
CA PHE A 88 -5.92 -5.54 -12.22
C PHE A 88 -5.23 -6.70 -12.95
N SER A 89 -5.07 -7.84 -12.29
CA SER A 89 -4.50 -9.06 -12.87
C SER A 89 -5.32 -9.61 -14.04
N GLN A 90 -6.65 -9.44 -14.03
CA GLN A 90 -7.53 -9.86 -15.13
C GLN A 90 -7.31 -9.08 -16.44
N GLN A 91 -6.64 -7.93 -16.39
CA GLN A 91 -6.29 -7.16 -17.59
C GLN A 91 -5.10 -7.78 -18.34
N ILE A 92 -4.45 -8.80 -17.76
CA ILE A 92 -3.28 -9.48 -18.31
C ILE A 92 -3.71 -10.83 -18.87
N THR A 93 -3.20 -11.20 -20.05
CA THR A 93 -3.35 -12.56 -20.57
C THR A 93 -2.40 -13.51 -19.85
N PHE A 94 -2.96 -14.46 -19.09
CA PHE A 94 -2.17 -15.48 -18.41
C PHE A 94 -1.61 -16.48 -19.41
N THR A 95 -0.34 -16.29 -19.77
CA THR A 95 0.46 -17.21 -20.57
C THR A 95 1.57 -17.79 -19.70
N ALA A 96 2.15 -18.92 -20.13
CA ALA A 96 3.30 -19.53 -19.47
C ALA A 96 4.48 -18.56 -19.28
N ARG A 97 4.57 -17.50 -20.11
CA ARG A 97 5.57 -16.44 -19.98
C ARG A 97 5.16 -15.35 -19.00
N ASN A 98 3.93 -14.84 -19.13
CA ASN A 98 3.44 -13.74 -18.30
C ASN A 98 3.30 -14.13 -16.83
N ILE A 99 3.06 -15.41 -16.53
CA ILE A 99 3.03 -15.88 -15.16
C ILE A 99 4.39 -15.71 -14.46
N TYR A 100 5.53 -15.92 -15.14
CA TYR A 100 6.86 -15.69 -14.53
C TYR A 100 7.15 -14.21 -14.30
N ARG A 101 6.67 -13.32 -15.19
CA ARG A 101 6.77 -11.86 -15.02
C ARG A 101 6.04 -11.38 -13.77
N LEU A 102 4.96 -12.05 -13.38
CA LEU A 102 4.15 -11.71 -12.21
C LEU A 102 4.59 -12.47 -10.94
N ALA A 103 4.72 -13.79 -11.03
CA ALA A 103 4.91 -14.66 -9.88
C ALA A 103 6.30 -14.52 -9.26
N LEU A 104 7.36 -14.37 -10.08
CA LEU A 104 8.73 -14.31 -9.58
C LEU A 104 8.94 -13.06 -8.71
N PRO A 105 8.59 -11.83 -9.16
CA PRO A 105 8.70 -10.65 -8.30
C PRO A 105 7.80 -10.71 -7.06
N LEU A 106 6.59 -11.27 -7.20
CA LEU A 106 5.64 -11.43 -6.10
C LEU A 106 6.19 -12.36 -5.02
N PHE A 107 6.65 -13.55 -5.38
CA PHE A 107 7.16 -14.53 -4.41
C PHE A 107 8.47 -14.09 -3.77
N VAL A 108 9.38 -13.48 -4.54
CA VAL A 108 10.62 -12.91 -3.98
C VAL A 108 10.30 -11.82 -2.97
N GLY A 109 9.36 -10.92 -3.28
CA GLY A 109 8.92 -9.88 -2.35
C GLY A 109 8.34 -10.47 -1.06
N ILE A 110 7.42 -11.43 -1.17
CA ILE A 110 6.83 -12.11 0.00
C ILE A 110 7.89 -12.84 0.83
N PHE A 111 8.80 -13.55 0.17
CA PHE A 111 9.89 -14.27 0.82
C PHE A 111 10.78 -13.34 1.64
N LEU A 112 11.18 -12.20 1.07
CA LEU A 112 12.01 -11.20 1.77
C LEU A 112 11.29 -10.58 2.96
N MET A 113 9.98 -10.39 2.87
CA MET A 113 9.15 -9.92 4.00
C MET A 113 9.08 -10.93 5.14
N GLY A 114 9.20 -12.23 4.85
CA GLY A 114 9.20 -13.30 5.84
C GLY A 114 10.57 -13.55 6.50
N LEU A 115 11.65 -12.91 6.05
CA LEU A 115 12.98 -13.15 6.59
C LEU A 115 13.13 -12.60 8.02
N PRO A 116 13.68 -13.40 8.95
CA PRO A 116 14.03 -12.91 10.27
C PRO A 116 15.01 -11.74 10.21
N PRO A 117 14.86 -10.71 11.06
CA PRO A 117 15.72 -9.53 11.03
C PRO A 117 17.21 -9.82 11.18
N VAL A 118 17.56 -10.94 11.81
CA VAL A 118 18.94 -11.41 12.03
C VAL A 118 19.73 -11.52 10.74
N TYR A 119 19.11 -12.04 9.67
CA TYR A 119 19.78 -12.20 8.37
C TYR A 119 20.01 -10.87 7.63
N LEU A 120 19.37 -9.79 8.07
CA LEU A 120 19.50 -8.46 7.49
C LEU A 120 20.36 -7.52 8.35
N GLN A 121 20.90 -7.99 9.48
CA GLN A 121 21.69 -7.16 10.41
C GLN A 121 23.08 -6.79 9.86
N ASP A 122 23.70 -7.70 9.12
CA ASP A 122 25.04 -7.49 8.54
C ASP A 122 25.03 -6.58 7.30
N LEU A 123 23.84 -6.18 6.84
CA LEU A 123 23.69 -5.30 5.68
C LEU A 123 23.93 -3.83 6.06
N PRO A 124 24.48 -3.02 5.14
CA PRO A 124 24.62 -1.59 5.32
C PRO A 124 23.28 -0.93 5.69
N LEU A 125 23.32 0.01 6.64
CA LEU A 125 22.15 0.77 7.12
C LEU A 125 21.33 1.43 5.99
N MET A 126 21.96 1.72 4.86
CA MET A 126 21.30 2.34 3.71
C MET A 126 20.46 1.32 2.90
N ILE A 127 20.86 0.05 2.84
CA ILE A 127 20.23 -0.99 2.00
C ILE A 127 19.21 -1.81 2.82
N ARG A 128 19.48 -1.99 4.12
CA ARG A 128 18.65 -2.78 5.02
C ARG A 128 17.14 -2.41 4.99
N PRO A 129 16.73 -1.12 5.00
CA PRO A 129 15.32 -0.75 4.92
C PRO A 129 14.68 -1.12 3.59
N LEU A 130 15.44 -1.02 2.48
CA LEU A 130 14.94 -1.41 1.15
C LEU A 130 14.66 -2.91 1.10
N LEU A 131 15.59 -3.73 1.59
CA LEU A 131 15.46 -5.19 1.56
C LEU A 131 14.42 -5.72 2.56
N SER A 132 14.19 -5.03 3.68
CA SER A 132 13.11 -5.37 4.61
C SER A 132 11.71 -5.10 4.06
N ASN A 133 11.60 -4.29 3.00
CA ASN A 133 10.33 -3.98 2.35
C ASN A 133 10.13 -4.88 1.12
N GLY A 134 9.53 -6.05 1.35
CA GLY A 134 9.24 -7.03 0.31
C GLY A 134 8.42 -6.48 -0.87
N LEU A 135 7.49 -5.56 -0.61
CA LEU A 135 6.72 -4.90 -1.67
C LEU A 135 7.62 -4.06 -2.58
N LEU A 136 8.50 -3.25 -2.00
CA LEU A 136 9.44 -2.44 -2.76
C LEU A 136 10.39 -3.31 -3.59
N VAL A 137 10.94 -4.37 -3.01
CA VAL A 137 11.83 -5.29 -3.74
C VAL A 137 11.08 -6.01 -4.85
N GLY A 138 9.85 -6.47 -4.61
CA GLY A 138 9.02 -7.08 -5.64
C GLY A 138 8.76 -6.13 -6.81
N ILE A 139 8.43 -4.87 -6.55
CA ILE A 139 8.22 -3.86 -7.61
C ILE A 139 9.53 -3.61 -8.39
N LEU A 140 10.65 -3.41 -7.68
CA LEU A 140 11.94 -3.18 -8.32
C LEU A 140 12.33 -4.38 -9.20
N LEU A 141 12.16 -5.60 -8.71
CA LEU A 141 12.47 -6.81 -9.45
C LEU A 141 11.56 -6.96 -10.68
N ALA A 142 10.27 -6.67 -10.56
CA ALA A 142 9.33 -6.67 -11.69
C ALA A 142 9.77 -5.68 -12.78
N VAL A 143 10.12 -4.45 -12.39
CA VAL A 143 10.61 -3.41 -13.32
C VAL A 143 11.94 -3.83 -13.96
N LEU A 144 12.88 -4.36 -13.19
CA LEU A 144 14.17 -4.82 -13.72
C LEU A 144 14.00 -5.98 -14.70
N MET A 145 13.19 -6.98 -14.35
CA MET A 145 12.88 -8.11 -15.23
C MET A 145 12.21 -7.65 -16.52
N GLU A 146 11.31 -6.67 -16.44
CA GLU A 146 10.63 -6.12 -17.61
C GLU A 146 11.59 -5.41 -18.57
N ASN A 147 12.57 -4.69 -18.04
CA ASN A 147 13.53 -3.92 -18.86
C ASN A 147 14.72 -4.76 -19.35
N LEU A 148 15.18 -5.74 -18.58
CA LEU A 148 16.41 -6.49 -18.88
C LEU A 148 16.15 -7.77 -19.69
N ILE A 149 14.99 -8.40 -19.51
CA ILE A 149 14.70 -9.69 -20.14
C ILE A 149 13.91 -9.45 -21.43
N PRO A 150 14.44 -9.86 -22.61
CA PRO A 150 13.72 -9.74 -23.87
C PRO A 150 12.67 -10.84 -23.98
N TRP A 151 11.56 -10.66 -23.26
CA TRP A 151 10.47 -11.63 -23.16
C TRP A 151 9.95 -12.08 -24.52
N GLU A 152 9.96 -11.22 -25.53
CA GLU A 152 9.53 -11.53 -26.90
C GLU A 152 10.34 -12.67 -27.56
N ARG A 153 11.62 -12.82 -27.18
CA ARG A 153 12.54 -13.82 -27.76
C ARG A 153 12.48 -15.18 -27.07
N ILE A 154 11.88 -15.25 -25.88
CA ILE A 154 11.83 -16.45 -25.05
C ILE A 154 10.53 -17.18 -25.39
N LYS A 155 10.58 -18.22 -26.23
CA LYS A 155 9.39 -18.95 -26.68
C LYS A 155 8.53 -19.43 -25.51
#